data_AF-A0A9D1R7K5-F1
#
_entry.id   AF-A0A9D1R7K5-F1
#
_cell.length_a   1.000
_cell.length_b   1.000
_cell.length_c   1.000
_cell.angle_alpha   90.00
_cell.angle_beta   90.00
_cell.angle_gamma   90.00
#
_symmetry.space_group_name_H-M   'P 1'
#
loop_
_entity.id
_entity.type
_entity.pdbx_description
1 polymer ?
#
loop_
_entity_poly.entity_id
_entity_poly.type
_entity_poly.pdbx_seq_one_letter_code
_entity_poly.pdbx_strand_id
1 'polypeptide(L)'
;HEKAVEFYRKEFDSYSEFEEFHKQRQRELFIDIPDEVTSQQNEIALLIAEELYKIKDLSKLMQVFEEREVRQVYLQEIKRILRISEKKAIRIYNAVKKQIEEQKGTG
;
A
#
# COMPACT_ATOMS: atom_id res chain seq x y z
N HIS A 1 -14.44 -18.61 4.81
CA HIS A 1 -14.37 -18.98 3.38
C HIS A 1 -13.64 -20.32 3.23
N GLU A 2 -14.37 -21.45 3.27
CA GLU A 2 -13.78 -22.80 3.10
C GLU A 2 -13.06 -22.98 1.76
N LYS A 3 -13.55 -22.34 0.69
CA LYS A 3 -12.96 -22.40 -0.66
C LYS A 3 -11.55 -21.80 -0.75
N ALA A 4 -11.21 -20.84 0.11
CA ALA A 4 -9.88 -20.19 0.09
C ALA A 4 -8.79 -21.10 0.69
N VAL A 5 -9.17 -21.94 1.66
CA VAL A 5 -8.24 -22.87 2.34
C VAL A 5 -7.94 -24.08 1.47
N GLU A 6 -8.92 -24.58 0.72
CA GLU A 6 -8.69 -25.66 -0.26
C GLU A 6 -7.80 -25.24 -1.42
N PHE A 7 -7.93 -24.00 -1.89
CA PHE A 7 -7.08 -23.46 -2.96
C PHE A 7 -5.62 -23.30 -2.51
N TYR A 8 -5.41 -22.80 -1.29
CA TYR A 8 -4.08 -22.68 -0.67
C TYR A 8 -3.33 -24.02 -0.65
N ARG A 9 -3.99 -25.12 -0.25
CA ARG A 9 -3.35 -26.44 -0.15
C ARG A 9 -3.04 -27.10 -1.49
N LYS A 10 -3.65 -26.61 -2.58
CA LYS A 10 -3.53 -27.22 -3.91
C LYS A 10 -2.46 -26.54 -4.77
N GLU A 11 -2.25 -25.24 -4.57
CA GLU A 11 -1.43 -24.41 -5.47
C GLU A 11 -0.12 -23.93 -4.83
N PHE A 12 0.05 -24.08 -3.51
CA PHE A 12 1.26 -23.62 -2.81
C PHE A 12 1.74 -24.66 -1.81
N ASP A 13 3.01 -25.05 -1.93
CA ASP A 13 3.61 -26.06 -1.05
C ASP A 13 4.01 -25.46 0.31
N SER A 14 4.14 -24.14 0.40
CA SER A 14 4.48 -23.44 1.63
C SER A 14 3.80 -22.08 1.80
N TYR A 15 3.69 -21.65 3.06
CA TYR A 15 3.16 -20.32 3.40
C TYR A 15 4.03 -19.18 2.86
N SER A 16 5.35 -19.39 2.79
CA SER A 16 6.30 -18.41 2.25
C SER A 16 6.10 -18.21 0.74
N GLU A 17 5.87 -19.28 -0.01
CA GLU A 17 5.59 -19.24 -1.45
C GLU A 17 4.24 -18.56 -1.74
N PHE A 18 3.23 -18.84 -0.92
CA PHE A 18 1.96 -18.11 -0.95
C PHE A 18 2.17 -16.60 -0.69
N GLU A 19 2.95 -16.24 0.31
CA GLU A 19 3.23 -14.85 0.66
C GLU A 19 3.99 -14.12 -0.46
N GLU A 20 4.99 -14.76 -1.08
CA GLU A 20 5.73 -14.21 -2.22
C GLU A 20 4.85 -14.06 -3.47
N PHE A 21 4.01 -15.06 -3.77
CA PHE A 21 3.07 -14.99 -4.89
C PHE A 21 2.04 -13.86 -4.70
N HIS A 22 1.54 -13.67 -3.49
CA HIS A 22 0.63 -12.56 -3.18
C HIS A 22 1.34 -11.20 -3.18
N LYS A 23 2.59 -11.13 -2.72
CA LYS A 23 3.44 -9.92 -2.84
C LYS A 23 3.74 -9.55 -4.29
N GLN A 24 3.86 -10.53 -5.18
CA GLN A 24 4.02 -10.31 -6.62
C GLN A 24 2.70 -9.84 -7.27
N ARG A 25 1.58 -10.50 -6.97
CA ARG A 25 0.25 -10.10 -7.49
C ARG A 25 -0.25 -8.75 -6.97
N GLN A 26 0.07 -8.36 -5.74
CA GLN A 26 -0.25 -7.03 -5.21
C GLN A 26 0.39 -5.88 -5.99
N ARG A 27 1.39 -6.16 -6.86
CA ARG A 27 2.02 -5.16 -7.74
C ARG A 27 1.41 -5.09 -9.14
N GLU A 28 0.48 -5.98 -9.48
CA GLU A 28 -0.25 -5.95 -10.76
C GLU A 28 -1.50 -5.08 -10.64
N LEU A 29 -1.53 -3.97 -11.39
CA LEU A 29 -2.72 -3.12 -11.53
C LEU A 29 -3.74 -3.83 -12.43
N PHE A 30 -4.86 -4.28 -11.88
CA PHE A 30 -5.99 -4.82 -12.67
C PHE A 30 -6.79 -3.66 -13.26
N ILE A 31 -6.50 -3.31 -14.52
CA ILE A 31 -6.98 -2.10 -15.20
C ILE A 31 -8.49 -2.18 -15.56
N ASP A 32 -9.08 -3.38 -15.52
CA ASP A 32 -10.42 -3.66 -16.05
C ASP A 32 -11.58 -3.35 -15.07
N ILE A 33 -11.29 -3.06 -13.79
CA ILE A 33 -12.33 -2.71 -12.79
C ILE A 33 -11.97 -1.39 -12.10
N PRO A 34 -12.64 -0.26 -12.43
CA PRO A 34 -12.26 1.08 -11.95
C PRO A 34 -12.21 1.25 -10.42
N ASP A 35 -13.07 0.55 -9.69
CA ASP A 35 -13.10 0.59 -8.22
C ASP A 35 -11.92 -0.18 -7.61
N GLU A 36 -11.50 -1.28 -8.25
CA GLU A 36 -10.32 -2.06 -7.82
C GLU A 36 -9.02 -1.30 -8.06
N VAL A 37 -8.92 -0.54 -9.17
CA VAL A 37 -7.76 0.31 -9.47
C VAL A 37 -7.50 1.32 -8.36
N THR A 38 -8.55 1.91 -7.79
CA THR A 38 -8.40 2.90 -6.72
C THR A 38 -8.00 2.23 -5.40
N SER A 39 -8.58 1.07 -5.08
CA SER A 39 -8.18 0.28 -3.89
C SER A 39 -6.71 -0.13 -3.97
N GLN A 40 -6.28 -0.70 -5.10
CA GLN A 40 -4.90 -1.12 -5.34
C GLN A 40 -3.93 0.07 -5.27
N GLN A 41 -4.32 1.24 -5.78
CA GLN A 41 -3.51 2.45 -5.68
C GLN A 41 -3.32 2.91 -4.24
N ASN A 42 -4.35 2.78 -3.39
CA ASN A 42 -4.24 3.08 -1.97
C ASN A 42 -3.37 2.04 -1.24
N GLU A 43 -3.50 0.76 -1.57
CA GLU A 43 -2.65 -0.31 -1.02
C GLU A 43 -1.17 -0.11 -1.36
N ILE A 44 -0.86 0.17 -2.63
CA ILE A 44 0.51 0.47 -3.05
C ILE A 44 1.04 1.72 -2.32
N ALA A 45 0.23 2.76 -2.18
CA ALA A 45 0.63 3.96 -1.46
C ALA A 45 0.87 3.70 0.04
N LEU A 46 0.08 2.84 0.69
CA LEU A 46 0.33 2.41 2.07
C LEU A 46 1.65 1.65 2.18
N LEU A 47 1.94 0.72 1.27
CA LEU A 47 3.21 -0.01 1.24
C LEU A 47 4.42 0.94 1.10
N ILE A 48 4.32 1.96 0.25
CA ILE A 48 5.38 2.98 0.10
C ILE A 48 5.57 3.74 1.42
N ALA A 49 4.50 4.06 2.15
CA ALA A 49 4.60 4.72 3.45
C ALA A 49 5.29 3.82 4.48
N GLU A 50 4.97 2.53 4.52
CA GLU A 50 5.60 1.55 5.41
C GLU A 50 7.07 1.32 5.10
N GLU A 51 7.44 1.27 3.82
CA GLU A 51 8.83 1.17 3.39
C GLU A 51 9.62 2.42 3.80
N LEU A 52 9.09 3.62 3.56
CA LEU A 52 9.75 4.87 3.97
C LEU A 52 9.87 4.99 5.48
N TYR A 53 8.85 4.56 6.23
CA TYR A 53 8.88 4.48 7.68
C TYR A 53 10.07 3.64 8.17
N LYS A 54 10.29 2.46 7.57
CA LYS A 54 11.42 1.58 7.90
C LYS A 54 12.76 2.16 7.46
N ILE A 55 12.85 2.66 6.22
CA ILE A 55 14.10 3.19 5.65
C ILE A 55 14.60 4.43 6.42
N LYS A 56 13.66 5.26 6.90
CA LYS A 56 13.98 6.49 7.64
C LYS A 56 14.06 6.28 9.16
N ASP A 57 13.94 5.04 9.63
CA ASP A 57 13.97 4.67 11.05
C ASP A 57 13.06 5.57 11.91
N LEU A 58 11.84 5.80 11.43
CA LEU A 58 10.88 6.67 12.10
C LEU A 58 10.27 5.93 13.30
N SER A 59 9.87 6.67 14.33
CA SER A 59 9.22 6.07 15.50
C SER A 59 7.77 5.66 15.22
N LYS A 60 7.07 6.40 14.34
CA LYS A 60 5.67 6.13 13.98
C LYS A 60 5.45 6.29 12.49
N LEU A 61 4.63 5.42 11.89
CA LEU A 61 4.25 5.49 10.47
C LEU A 61 3.68 6.88 10.08
N MET A 62 2.95 7.52 11.00
CA MET A 62 2.38 8.86 10.77
C MET A 62 3.43 9.94 10.47
N GLN A 63 4.66 9.77 10.94
CA GLN A 63 5.73 10.74 10.69
C GLN A 63 6.06 10.88 9.21
N VAL A 64 5.78 9.88 8.37
CA VAL A 64 5.88 9.98 6.91
C VAL A 64 5.04 11.15 6.35
N PHE A 65 3.94 11.49 7.00
CA PHE A 65 3.01 12.56 6.59
C PHE A 65 3.28 13.90 7.30
N GLU A 66 3.96 13.88 8.44
CA GLU A 66 4.23 15.05 9.30
C GLU A 66 5.57 15.70 8.95
N GLU A 67 6.62 14.89 8.78
CA GLU A 67 7.98 15.30 8.44
C GLU A 67 8.01 15.82 6.99
N ARG A 68 8.35 17.11 6.81
CA ARG A 68 8.27 17.77 5.49
C ARG A 68 9.09 17.05 4.41
N GLU A 69 10.32 16.67 4.74
CA GLU A 69 11.24 16.03 3.79
C GLU A 69 10.78 14.61 3.44
N VAL A 70 10.32 13.84 4.43
CA VAL A 70 9.82 12.49 4.21
C VAL A 70 8.53 12.52 3.39
N ARG A 71 7.62 13.47 3.68
CA ARG A 71 6.39 13.66 2.91
C ARG A 71 6.68 13.99 1.45
N GLN A 72 7.71 14.80 1.17
CA GLN A 72 8.09 15.12 -0.20
C GLN A 72 8.59 13.88 -0.94
N VAL A 73 9.43 13.06 -0.32
CA VAL A 73 9.89 11.79 -0.89
C VAL A 73 8.70 10.86 -1.15
N TYR A 74 7.80 10.71 -0.18
CA TYR A 74 6.59 9.90 -0.31
C TYR A 74 5.74 10.29 -1.52
N LEU A 75 5.45 11.59 -1.69
CA LEU A 75 4.66 12.08 -2.84
C LEU A 75 5.36 11.83 -4.18
N GLN A 76 6.69 11.96 -4.24
CA GLN A 76 7.45 11.66 -5.46
C GLN A 76 7.39 10.16 -5.80
N GLU A 77 7.55 9.29 -4.80
CA GLU A 77 7.49 7.84 -4.99
C GLU A 77 6.10 7.38 -5.45
N ILE A 78 5.03 7.89 -4.85
CA ILE A 78 3.65 7.61 -5.30
C ILE A 78 3.46 7.99 -6.77
N LYS A 79 3.88 9.21 -7.15
CA LYS A 79 3.73 9.67 -8.53
C LYS A 79 4.52 8.82 -9.51
N ARG A 80 5.75 8.45 -9.15
CA ARG A 80 6.67 7.67 -9.97
C ARG A 80 6.15 6.24 -10.17
N ILE A 81 5.76 5.57 -9.09
CA ILE A 81 5.33 4.16 -9.09
C ILE A 81 3.96 4.02 -9.76
N LEU A 82 3.00 4.86 -9.40
CA LEU A 82 1.64 4.76 -9.94
C LEU A 82 1.47 5.47 -11.31
N ARG A 83 2.48 6.22 -11.77
CA ARG A 83 2.47 7.01 -13.01
C ARG A 83 1.25 7.93 -13.12
N ILE A 84 1.00 8.69 -12.06
CA ILE A 84 -0.18 9.55 -11.91
C ILE A 84 0.16 11.04 -11.82
N SER A 85 -0.85 11.88 -12.05
CA SER A 85 -0.73 13.33 -11.87
C SER A 85 -0.60 13.72 -10.39
N GLU A 86 -0.03 14.90 -10.14
CA GLU A 86 0.06 15.51 -8.80
C GLU A 86 -1.30 15.52 -8.09
N LYS A 87 -2.35 15.93 -8.81
CA LYS A 87 -3.72 15.99 -8.29
C LYS A 87 -4.21 14.63 -7.80
N LYS A 88 -3.89 13.55 -8.51
CA LYS A 88 -4.28 12.18 -8.14
C LYS A 88 -3.42 11.65 -6.99
N ALA A 89 -2.13 11.96 -6.97
CA ALA A 89 -1.24 11.63 -5.87
C ALA A 89 -1.69 12.28 -4.55
N ILE A 90 -2.11 13.55 -4.57
CA ILE A 90 -2.65 14.23 -3.39
C ILE A 90 -3.93 13.56 -2.87
N ARG A 91 -4.82 13.07 -3.77
CA ARG A 91 -6.03 12.34 -3.36
C ARG A 91 -5.68 11.04 -2.64
N ILE A 92 -4.77 10.25 -3.20
CA ILE A 92 -4.30 8.99 -2.61
C ILE A 92 -3.58 9.27 -1.28
N TYR A 93 -2.71 10.28 -1.24
CA TYR A 93 -2.07 10.76 -0.01
C TYR A 93 -3.08 11.02 1.10
N ASN A 94 -4.15 11.78 0.81
CA ASN A 94 -5.17 12.11 1.81
C ASN A 94 -5.96 10.86 2.26
N ALA A 95 -6.25 9.95 1.34
CA ALA A 95 -6.94 8.70 1.65
C ALA A 95 -6.12 7.80 2.59
N VAL A 96 -4.85 7.57 2.26
CA VAL A 96 -3.94 6.75 3.07
C VAL A 96 -3.66 7.39 4.43
N LYS A 97 -3.45 8.72 4.46
CA LYS A 97 -3.26 9.44 5.72
C LYS A 97 -4.45 9.25 6.65
N LYS A 98 -5.67 9.44 6.12
CA LYS A 98 -6.91 9.27 6.89
C LYS A 98 -7.05 7.84 7.39
N GLN A 99 -6.76 6.84 6.56
CA GLN A 99 -6.78 5.43 6.95
C GLN A 99 -5.85 5.14 8.13
N ILE A 100 -4.63 5.70 8.13
CA ILE A 100 -3.66 5.53 9.23
C ILE A 100 -4.09 6.29 10.49
N GLU A 101 -4.70 7.46 10.34
CA GLU A 101 -5.29 8.23 11.46
C GLU A 101 -6.43 7.46 12.13
N GLU A 102 -7.31 6.84 11.35
CA GLU A 102 -8.45 6.05 11.85
C GLU A 102 -8.01 4.76 12.56
N GLN A 103 -6.93 4.12 12.09
CA GLN A 103 -6.34 2.96 12.75
C GLN A 103 -5.76 3.27 14.14
N LYS A 104 -5.39 4.53 14.42
CA LYS A 104 -4.93 4.95 15.77
C LYS A 104 -6.07 5.10 16.78
N GLY A 105 -7.33 5.12 16.35
CA GLY A 105 -8.50 5.35 17.21
C GLY A 105 -9.12 4.09 17.83
N THR A 106 -8.53 2.91 17.63
CA THR A 106 -9.09 1.61 18.09
C THR A 106 -8.22 0.89 19.14
N GLY A 107 -7.30 1.60 19.78
CA GLY A 107 -6.47 1.10 20.89
C GLY A 107 -6.91 1.62 22.25
#